data_AF-A0A0T5NYU8-F1
#
_entry.id   AF-A0A0T5NYU8-F1
#
_cell.length_a   1.000
_cell.length_b   1.000
_cell.length_c   1.000
_cell.angle_alpha   90.00
_cell.angle_beta   90.00
_cell.angle_gamma   90.00
#
_symmetry.space_group_name_H-M   'P 1'
#
loop_
_entity.id
_entity.type
_entity.pdbx_description
1 polymer ?
#
loop_
_entity_poly.entity_id
_entity_poly.type
_entity_poly.pdbx_seq_one_letter_code
_entity_poly.pdbx_strand_id
1 'polypeptide(L)'
;MGHNLGHRVFTLSIPFMEFYEMSDVANHPDAGPIAQRRLDTSHAQKLAIYMLKGLVSAAKLRRISQGKDVPEAFDAILHEMGSQPYFSLQPIVCSIRGVAPGGSDIGGKRLVADGETAAFKIFLAQKHVLWVIDGQHRREAANAVVLFLKHVRSVGKYPAKTPVLFPRKGAEVLEEEALVWEEVYSTMRTFASITVEVHLGLSVDQERQLFHDLNQLGKRVDRSLALEFDSSNPVTHFIKDEIVASGLVQVTDKEPRNWSDDKGTLALKDLVSVNAIAFLNKGNVAGATPALVEPRQEIVLRMWEVITDVDHFGEERAKEKTVLAQPVVLKAIAKLIYDFKFNRRRPDNGDEQFDKLLEGLPDVDFSHANPVWRFYELSERERISEGIAELIHYLPNDDGANRDPGSYQDGLMRFGAKHNDIFPLIGDMIRWQIGLDSRKN
;
A
#
# COMPACT_ATOMS: atom_id res chain seq x y z
N MET A 1 -33.23 -13.89 -0.25
CA MET A 1 -33.28 -14.63 -1.53
C MET A 1 -33.60 -13.61 -2.60
N GLY A 2 -32.84 -13.59 -3.69
CA GLY A 2 -33.01 -12.62 -4.78
C GLY A 2 -32.77 -13.28 -6.15
N HIS A 3 -32.84 -12.48 -7.21
CA HIS A 3 -32.49 -12.90 -8.56
C HIS A 3 -31.39 -11.97 -9.10
N ASN A 4 -30.23 -12.53 -9.45
CA ASN A 4 -29.16 -11.82 -10.13
C ASN A 4 -29.21 -12.18 -11.62
N LEU A 5 -29.60 -11.22 -12.47
CA LEU A 5 -29.83 -11.40 -13.91
C LEU A 5 -30.68 -12.64 -14.26
N GLY A 6 -31.70 -12.93 -13.45
CA GLY A 6 -32.61 -14.06 -13.62
C GLY A 6 -32.22 -15.34 -12.88
N HIS A 7 -31.00 -15.41 -12.31
CA HIS A 7 -30.57 -16.56 -11.51
C HIS A 7 -30.90 -16.36 -10.04
N ARG A 8 -31.58 -17.33 -9.42
CA ARG A 8 -31.88 -17.28 -7.99
C ARG A 8 -30.59 -17.40 -7.17
N VAL A 9 -30.40 -16.47 -6.23
CA VAL A 9 -29.26 -16.41 -5.32
C VAL A 9 -29.70 -16.23 -3.87
N PHE A 10 -28.87 -16.67 -2.93
CA PHE A 10 -29.00 -16.30 -1.51
C PHE A 10 -28.00 -15.21 -1.17
N THR A 11 -28.47 -14.17 -0.47
CA THR A 11 -27.59 -13.20 0.18
C THR A 11 -27.65 -13.49 1.67
N LEU A 12 -26.50 -13.79 2.25
CA LEU A 12 -26.34 -14.17 3.64
C LEU A 12 -25.50 -13.12 4.35
N SER A 13 -25.86 -12.82 5.60
CA SER A 13 -24.96 -12.16 6.55
C SER A 13 -24.57 -13.18 7.59
N ILE A 14 -23.29 -13.56 7.62
CA ILE A 14 -22.78 -14.69 8.41
C ILE A 14 -21.56 -14.21 9.22
N PRO A 15 -21.42 -14.58 10.52
CA PRO A 15 -20.22 -14.28 11.29
C PRO A 15 -18.95 -14.80 10.62
N PHE A 16 -17.84 -14.07 10.78
CA PHE A 16 -16.56 -14.44 10.15
C PHE A 16 -16.13 -15.88 10.43
N MET A 17 -16.24 -16.32 11.69
CA MET A 17 -15.83 -17.66 12.10
C MET A 17 -16.71 -18.73 11.44
N GLU A 18 -18.02 -18.53 11.42
CA GLU A 18 -18.99 -19.47 10.84
C GLU A 18 -18.81 -19.57 9.33
N PHE A 19 -18.56 -18.46 8.64
CA PHE A 19 -18.23 -18.48 7.22
C PHE A 19 -16.97 -19.31 6.93
N TYR A 20 -15.91 -19.11 7.71
CA TYR A 20 -14.68 -19.87 7.52
C TYR A 20 -14.90 -21.38 7.70
N GLU A 21 -15.71 -21.78 8.69
CA GLU A 21 -16.04 -23.18 8.96
C GLU A 21 -16.94 -23.81 7.88
N MET A 22 -17.83 -23.03 7.26
CA MET A 22 -18.79 -23.51 6.26
C MET A 22 -18.32 -23.39 4.80
N SER A 23 -17.19 -22.73 4.55
CA SER A 23 -16.69 -22.45 3.20
C SER A 23 -15.42 -23.20 2.87
N ASP A 24 -15.21 -23.45 1.58
CA ASP A 24 -13.95 -23.98 1.05
C ASP A 24 -13.63 -23.38 -0.32
N VAL A 25 -12.41 -23.55 -0.81
CA VAL A 25 -11.97 -23.03 -2.10
C VAL A 25 -12.14 -24.10 -3.18
N ALA A 26 -12.77 -23.72 -4.27
CA ALA A 26 -13.06 -24.59 -5.41
C ALA A 26 -11.82 -25.17 -6.14
N ASN A 27 -10.61 -24.71 -5.85
CA ASN A 27 -9.36 -25.13 -6.50
C ASN A 27 -8.80 -26.40 -5.85
N HIS A 28 -8.56 -27.45 -6.64
CA HIS A 28 -7.92 -28.67 -6.15
C HIS A 28 -6.39 -28.48 -6.12
N PRO A 29 -5.70 -28.86 -5.03
CA PRO A 29 -4.25 -28.64 -4.88
C PRO A 29 -3.41 -29.24 -6.02
N ASP A 30 -3.83 -30.41 -6.54
CA ASP A 30 -3.05 -31.21 -7.49
C ASP A 30 -3.49 -31.04 -8.96
N ALA A 31 -4.67 -30.48 -9.23
CA ALA A 31 -5.27 -30.41 -10.58
C ALA A 31 -5.17 -29.02 -11.24
N GLY A 32 -4.48 -28.07 -10.61
CA GLY A 32 -4.38 -26.69 -11.08
C GLY A 32 -5.66 -25.87 -10.84
N PRO A 33 -5.77 -24.65 -11.41
CA PRO A 33 -6.93 -23.78 -11.21
C PRO A 33 -8.18 -24.40 -11.82
N ILE A 34 -9.12 -24.83 -10.97
CA ILE A 34 -10.40 -25.41 -11.44
C ILE A 34 -11.37 -24.29 -11.77
N ALA A 35 -11.61 -23.35 -10.86
CA ALA A 35 -12.56 -22.25 -11.07
C ALA A 35 -11.98 -20.86 -10.76
N GLN A 36 -10.78 -20.77 -10.19
CA GLN A 36 -10.20 -19.50 -9.73
C GLN A 36 -8.70 -19.40 -9.98
N ARG A 37 -8.15 -18.18 -9.88
CA ARG A 37 -6.70 -17.91 -9.91
C ARG A 37 -5.96 -18.55 -8.72
N ARG A 38 -4.63 -18.66 -8.81
CA ARG A 38 -3.78 -19.11 -7.69
C ARG A 38 -3.85 -18.14 -6.51
N LEU A 39 -3.80 -18.67 -5.29
CA LEU A 39 -3.70 -17.88 -4.07
C LEU A 39 -2.39 -17.07 -4.05
N ASP A 40 -2.49 -15.79 -3.72
CA ASP A 40 -1.36 -14.89 -3.47
C ASP A 40 -1.31 -14.67 -1.95
N THR A 41 -0.37 -15.34 -1.30
CA THR A 41 -0.20 -15.28 0.15
C THR A 41 0.17 -13.89 0.65
N SER A 42 0.88 -13.09 -0.15
CA SER A 42 1.24 -11.71 0.21
C SER A 42 0.00 -10.80 0.21
N HIS A 43 -0.88 -10.98 -0.77
CA HIS A 43 -2.13 -10.23 -0.84
C HIS A 43 -3.09 -10.63 0.28
N ALA A 44 -3.22 -11.94 0.55
CA ALA A 44 -4.01 -12.44 1.67
C ALA A 44 -3.49 -11.90 3.02
N GLN A 45 -2.17 -11.83 3.22
CA GLN A 45 -1.58 -11.27 4.44
C GLN A 45 -1.95 -9.78 4.63
N LYS A 46 -1.92 -8.97 3.56
CA LYS A 46 -2.33 -7.55 3.61
C LYS A 46 -3.81 -7.42 3.98
N LEU A 47 -4.66 -8.26 3.41
CA LEU A 47 -6.08 -8.32 3.75
C LEU A 47 -6.29 -8.77 5.21
N ALA A 48 -5.46 -9.69 5.73
CA ALA A 48 -5.56 -10.15 7.12
C ALA A 48 -5.25 -9.03 8.12
N ILE A 49 -4.24 -8.20 7.85
CA ILE A 49 -3.94 -7.01 8.65
C ILE A 49 -5.13 -6.04 8.64
N TYR A 50 -5.69 -5.77 7.45
CA TYR A 50 -6.88 -4.93 7.30
C TYR A 50 -8.09 -5.48 8.08
N MET A 51 -8.35 -6.79 7.98
CA MET A 51 -9.43 -7.48 8.69
C MET A 51 -9.24 -7.41 10.20
N LEU A 52 -8.03 -7.66 10.71
CA LEU A 52 -7.72 -7.59 12.14
C LEU A 52 -7.99 -6.17 12.67
N LYS A 53 -7.49 -5.14 11.96
CA LYS A 53 -7.74 -3.73 12.30
C LYS A 53 -9.24 -3.40 12.34
N GLY A 54 -10.00 -3.91 11.36
CA GLY A 54 -11.46 -3.76 11.33
C GLY A 54 -12.18 -4.46 12.47
N LEU A 55 -11.69 -5.62 12.91
CA LEU A 55 -12.25 -6.34 14.05
C LEU A 55 -11.95 -5.65 15.40
N VAL A 56 -10.78 -5.00 15.54
CA VAL A 56 -10.48 -4.14 16.70
C VAL A 56 -11.45 -2.97 16.74
N SER A 57 -11.67 -2.29 15.60
CA SER A 57 -12.66 -1.22 15.50
C SER A 57 -14.09 -1.71 15.79
N ALA A 58 -14.48 -2.87 15.25
CA ALA A 58 -15.80 -3.47 15.52
C ALA A 58 -15.98 -3.82 17.01
N ALA A 59 -14.93 -4.34 17.67
CA ALA A 59 -14.97 -4.64 19.10
C ALA A 59 -15.10 -3.36 19.94
N LYS A 60 -14.39 -2.28 19.58
CA LYS A 60 -14.57 -0.95 20.18
C LYS A 60 -16.02 -0.46 20.04
N LEU A 61 -16.56 -0.48 18.82
CA LEU A 61 -17.93 -0.05 18.53
C LEU A 61 -18.98 -0.90 19.28
N ARG A 62 -18.73 -2.20 19.43
CA ARG A 62 -19.60 -3.09 20.21
C ARG A 62 -19.62 -2.74 21.69
N ARG A 63 -18.49 -2.34 22.28
CA ARG A 63 -18.47 -1.88 23.67
C ARG A 63 -19.27 -0.58 23.84
N ILE A 64 -19.08 0.37 22.93
CA ILE A 64 -19.83 1.63 22.90
C ILE A 64 -21.34 1.37 22.80
N SER A 65 -21.77 0.49 21.89
CA SER A 65 -23.21 0.18 21.73
C SER A 65 -23.81 -0.56 22.92
N GLN A 66 -22.98 -1.22 23.73
CA GLN A 66 -23.37 -1.86 24.99
C GLN A 66 -23.25 -0.93 26.21
N GLY A 67 -22.84 0.33 26.03
CA GLY A 67 -22.61 1.27 27.14
C GLY A 67 -21.45 0.87 28.05
N LYS A 68 -20.50 0.07 27.55
CA LYS A 68 -19.30 -0.33 28.30
C LYS A 68 -18.19 0.69 28.08
N ASP A 69 -17.39 0.91 29.12
CA ASP A 69 -16.17 1.72 29.03
C ASP A 69 -15.20 1.20 27.97
N VAL A 70 -14.46 2.08 27.29
CA VAL A 70 -13.51 1.70 26.24
C VAL A 70 -12.09 2.01 26.71
N PRO A 71 -11.29 0.98 27.04
CA PRO A 71 -9.90 1.17 27.42
C PRO A 71 -9.08 1.87 26.33
N GLU A 72 -8.12 2.71 26.72
CA GLU A 72 -7.21 3.41 25.81
C GLU A 72 -6.38 2.44 24.94
N ALA A 73 -6.16 1.21 25.42
CA ALA A 73 -5.51 0.14 24.68
C ALA A 73 -6.14 -0.14 23.30
N PHE A 74 -7.45 0.09 23.13
CA PHE A 74 -8.09 -0.01 21.80
C PHE A 74 -7.52 1.01 20.82
N ASP A 75 -7.37 2.26 21.26
CA ASP A 75 -6.85 3.34 20.43
C ASP A 75 -5.35 3.22 20.22
N ALA A 76 -4.60 2.79 21.23
CA ALA A 76 -3.18 2.47 21.08
C ALA A 76 -2.92 1.38 20.03
N ILE A 77 -3.66 0.26 20.09
CA ILE A 77 -3.56 -0.83 19.09
C ILE A 77 -3.97 -0.34 17.70
N LEU A 78 -5.09 0.38 17.57
CA LEU A 78 -5.55 0.90 16.28
C LEU A 78 -4.55 1.89 15.68
N HIS A 79 -3.99 2.77 16.51
CA HIS A 79 -2.97 3.71 16.09
C HIS A 79 -1.71 2.98 15.63
N GLU A 80 -1.20 1.98 16.36
CA GLU A 80 -0.01 1.22 15.97
C GLU A 80 -0.19 0.46 14.63
N MET A 81 -1.42 -0.02 14.38
CA MET A 81 -1.81 -0.66 13.11
C MET A 81 -2.09 0.35 11.98
N GLY A 82 -2.02 1.66 12.26
CA GLY A 82 -2.51 2.78 11.45
C GLY A 82 -4.01 2.96 11.65
N SER A 83 -4.52 4.17 11.88
CA SER A 83 -5.96 4.44 12.02
C SER A 83 -6.67 4.49 10.65
N GLN A 84 -8.00 4.43 10.59
CA GLN A 84 -8.77 4.77 9.39
C GLN A 84 -10.23 5.07 9.79
N PRO A 85 -10.96 5.88 9.00
CA PRO A 85 -12.30 6.34 9.40
C PRO A 85 -13.37 5.25 9.31
N TYR A 86 -13.21 4.24 8.44
CA TYR A 86 -14.23 3.23 8.20
C TYR A 86 -13.66 1.90 7.73
N PHE A 87 -14.34 0.79 8.03
CA PHE A 87 -13.95 -0.58 7.66
C PHE A 87 -15.09 -1.30 6.99
N SER A 88 -14.81 -1.97 5.88
CA SER A 88 -15.76 -2.86 5.23
C SER A 88 -15.05 -3.89 4.37
N LEU A 89 -15.68 -5.04 4.16
CA LEU A 89 -15.24 -6.02 3.19
C LEU A 89 -16.22 -6.05 2.02
N GLN A 90 -15.67 -6.23 0.82
CA GLN A 90 -16.49 -6.57 -0.33
C GLN A 90 -17.24 -7.90 -0.06
N PRO A 91 -18.47 -8.07 -0.60
CA PRO A 91 -19.20 -9.33 -0.50
C PRO A 91 -18.46 -10.49 -1.15
N ILE A 92 -18.43 -11.65 -0.50
CA ILE A 92 -17.82 -12.87 -1.06
C ILE A 92 -18.84 -13.56 -1.95
N VAL A 93 -18.42 -14.07 -3.10
CA VAL A 93 -19.29 -14.83 -4.01
C VAL A 93 -18.97 -16.31 -3.87
N CYS A 94 -19.99 -17.11 -3.59
CA CYS A 94 -19.91 -18.56 -3.39
C CYS A 94 -20.89 -19.31 -4.29
N SER A 95 -20.68 -20.62 -4.42
CA SER A 95 -21.56 -21.61 -5.04
C SER A 95 -21.85 -22.73 -4.05
N ILE A 96 -23.10 -23.17 -3.97
CA ILE A 96 -23.43 -24.48 -3.40
C ILE A 96 -23.58 -25.45 -4.57
N ARG A 97 -22.75 -26.49 -4.57
CA ARG A 97 -22.72 -27.55 -5.57
C ARG A 97 -23.64 -28.71 -5.17
N GLY A 98 -24.00 -29.56 -6.14
CA GLY A 98 -24.76 -30.78 -5.88
C GLY A 98 -26.20 -30.54 -5.41
N VAL A 99 -26.73 -29.35 -5.70
CA VAL A 99 -28.13 -28.96 -5.51
C VAL A 99 -28.74 -28.65 -6.87
N ALA A 100 -30.06 -28.73 -6.98
CA ALA A 100 -30.76 -28.36 -8.22
C ALA A 100 -30.49 -26.89 -8.57
N PRO A 101 -30.46 -26.51 -9.87
CA PRO A 101 -30.35 -25.12 -10.27
C PRO A 101 -31.42 -24.25 -9.59
N GLY A 102 -31.00 -23.19 -8.90
CA GLY A 102 -31.90 -22.35 -8.10
C GLY A 102 -32.35 -22.96 -6.76
N GLY A 103 -31.73 -24.07 -6.33
CA GLY A 103 -31.90 -24.69 -5.00
C GLY A 103 -33.31 -25.13 -4.68
N SER A 104 -34.06 -25.66 -5.66
CA SER A 104 -35.43 -26.15 -5.46
C SER A 104 -35.51 -27.35 -4.52
N ASP A 105 -34.40 -28.06 -4.33
CA ASP A 105 -34.20 -29.19 -3.42
C ASP A 105 -33.65 -28.78 -2.04
N ILE A 106 -33.46 -27.48 -1.80
CA ILE A 106 -33.05 -26.95 -0.50
C ILE A 106 -34.29 -26.56 0.30
N GLY A 107 -34.44 -27.17 1.48
CA GLY A 107 -35.52 -26.84 2.42
C GLY A 107 -35.42 -25.40 2.93
N GLY A 108 -36.55 -24.70 2.98
CA GLY A 108 -36.61 -23.34 3.52
C GLY A 108 -38.00 -22.94 3.99
N LYS A 109 -38.07 -21.90 4.81
CA LYS A 109 -39.31 -21.29 5.29
C LYS A 109 -39.29 -19.79 4.99
N ARG A 110 -40.37 -19.30 4.40
CA ARG A 110 -40.62 -17.86 4.23
C ARG A 110 -40.96 -17.27 5.59
N LEU A 111 -40.28 -16.19 5.96
CA LEU A 111 -40.57 -15.39 7.15
C LEU A 111 -41.32 -14.14 6.70
N VAL A 112 -42.44 -13.87 7.35
CA VAL A 112 -43.36 -12.78 7.01
C VAL A 112 -43.39 -11.79 8.17
N ALA A 113 -43.30 -10.49 7.86
CA ALA A 113 -43.54 -9.39 8.80
C ALA A 113 -44.46 -8.39 8.10
N ASP A 114 -45.48 -7.89 8.81
CA ASP A 114 -46.45 -6.91 8.28
C ASP A 114 -47.12 -7.31 6.96
N GLY A 115 -47.34 -8.62 6.74
CA GLY A 115 -47.92 -9.17 5.51
C GLY A 115 -46.94 -9.30 4.34
N GLU A 116 -45.72 -8.81 4.49
CA GLU A 116 -44.67 -8.84 3.46
C GLU A 116 -43.58 -9.89 3.75
N THR A 117 -42.85 -10.31 2.72
CA THR A 117 -41.69 -11.20 2.92
C THR A 117 -40.54 -10.42 3.55
N ALA A 118 -40.24 -10.69 4.82
CA ALA A 118 -39.10 -10.10 5.49
C ALA A 118 -37.80 -10.85 5.16
N ALA A 119 -37.83 -12.18 5.22
CA ALA A 119 -36.66 -13.01 5.02
C ALA A 119 -37.02 -14.45 4.65
N PHE A 120 -35.99 -15.25 4.34
CA PHE A 120 -36.12 -16.69 4.17
C PHE A 120 -35.16 -17.39 5.14
N LYS A 121 -35.68 -18.31 5.93
CA LYS A 121 -34.88 -19.24 6.73
C LYS A 121 -34.56 -20.45 5.88
N ILE A 122 -33.32 -20.58 5.43
CA ILE A 122 -32.85 -21.70 4.62
C ILE A 122 -32.15 -22.72 5.51
N PHE A 123 -32.42 -24.01 5.31
CA PHE A 123 -31.79 -25.09 6.07
C PHE A 123 -30.65 -25.70 5.26
N LEU A 124 -29.42 -25.37 5.64
CA LEU A 124 -28.22 -25.94 5.04
C LEU A 124 -27.76 -27.16 5.85
N ALA A 125 -27.48 -28.27 5.18
CA ALA A 125 -26.85 -29.45 5.77
C ALA A 125 -25.33 -29.36 5.63
N GLN A 126 -24.58 -30.20 6.36
CA GLN A 126 -23.10 -30.23 6.29
C GLN A 126 -22.55 -30.45 4.87
N LYS A 127 -23.31 -31.14 4.00
CA LYS A 127 -22.94 -31.34 2.59
C LYS A 127 -23.01 -30.04 1.76
N HIS A 128 -23.71 -29.00 2.22
CA HIS A 128 -23.87 -27.73 1.50
C HIS A 128 -22.70 -26.79 1.82
N VAL A 129 -21.52 -27.16 1.34
CA VAL A 129 -20.31 -26.34 1.45
C VAL A 129 -20.46 -25.08 0.60
N LEU A 130 -20.07 -23.93 1.16
CA LEU A 130 -19.98 -22.67 0.44
C LEU A 130 -18.66 -22.64 -0.34
N TRP A 131 -18.68 -23.13 -1.58
CA TRP A 131 -17.51 -23.08 -2.45
C TRP A 131 -17.28 -21.66 -2.90
N VAL A 132 -16.21 -21.03 -2.41
CA VAL A 132 -15.84 -19.68 -2.83
C VAL A 132 -15.63 -19.69 -4.34
N ILE A 133 -16.03 -18.62 -5.02
CA ILE A 133 -15.77 -18.35 -6.45
C ILE A 133 -14.93 -17.08 -6.54
N ASP A 134 -15.38 -16.00 -5.89
CA ASP A 134 -14.61 -14.78 -5.71
C ASP A 134 -14.46 -14.45 -4.23
N GLY A 135 -13.22 -14.17 -3.82
CA GLY A 135 -12.88 -13.89 -2.41
C GLY A 135 -12.00 -14.93 -1.73
N GLN A 136 -11.30 -15.82 -2.45
CA GLN A 136 -10.36 -16.77 -1.82
C GLN A 136 -9.31 -16.10 -0.93
N HIS A 137 -8.78 -14.93 -1.35
CA HIS A 137 -7.80 -14.17 -0.56
C HIS A 137 -8.43 -13.61 0.73
N ARG A 138 -9.74 -13.30 0.71
CA ARG A 138 -10.49 -12.87 1.89
C ARG A 138 -10.73 -14.04 2.85
N ARG A 139 -11.06 -15.23 2.33
CA ARG A 139 -11.16 -16.44 3.16
C ARG A 139 -9.82 -16.80 3.81
N GLU A 140 -8.73 -16.76 3.05
CA GLU A 140 -7.39 -17.02 3.59
C GLU A 140 -6.97 -15.94 4.60
N ALA A 141 -7.29 -14.68 4.34
CA ALA A 141 -7.06 -13.61 5.30
C ALA A 141 -7.81 -13.84 6.63
N ALA A 142 -9.07 -14.27 6.55
CA ALA A 142 -9.85 -14.63 7.74
C ALA A 142 -9.21 -15.79 8.51
N ASN A 143 -8.70 -16.82 7.82
CA ASN A 143 -7.94 -17.92 8.43
C ASN A 143 -6.71 -17.41 9.19
N ALA A 144 -5.91 -16.54 8.57
CA ALA A 144 -4.74 -15.94 9.20
C ALA A 144 -5.11 -15.14 10.46
N VAL A 145 -6.23 -14.41 10.44
CA VAL A 145 -6.75 -13.69 11.62
C VAL A 145 -7.17 -14.66 12.73
N VAL A 146 -7.88 -15.74 12.42
CA VAL A 146 -8.25 -16.77 13.41
C VAL A 146 -7.00 -17.35 14.07
N LEU A 147 -6.00 -17.73 13.27
CA LEU A 147 -4.75 -18.30 13.76
C LEU A 147 -3.98 -17.31 14.63
N PHE A 148 -3.92 -16.04 14.22
CA PHE A 148 -3.31 -14.96 15.02
C PHE A 148 -4.00 -14.81 16.38
N LEU A 149 -5.33 -14.65 16.40
CA LEU A 149 -6.08 -14.43 17.64
C LEU A 149 -5.98 -15.64 18.57
N LYS A 150 -6.06 -16.87 18.05
CA LYS A 150 -5.84 -18.08 18.85
C LYS A 150 -4.43 -18.11 19.46
N HIS A 151 -3.40 -17.74 18.69
CA HIS A 151 -2.03 -17.71 19.19
C HIS A 151 -1.85 -16.68 20.30
N VAL A 152 -2.24 -15.42 20.06
CA VAL A 152 -2.09 -14.32 21.01
C VAL A 152 -2.76 -14.66 22.35
N ARG A 153 -3.96 -15.22 22.31
CA ARG A 153 -4.73 -15.60 23.51
C ARG A 153 -4.17 -16.80 24.27
N SER A 154 -3.62 -17.79 23.55
CA SER A 154 -3.12 -19.02 24.18
C SER A 154 -1.66 -18.92 24.65
N VAL A 155 -0.84 -18.14 23.96
CA VAL A 155 0.60 -18.01 24.23
C VAL A 155 0.92 -16.76 25.05
N GLY A 156 0.09 -15.71 24.98
CA GLY A 156 0.38 -14.42 25.62
C GLY A 156 1.52 -13.65 24.94
N LYS A 157 1.89 -14.02 23.71
CA LYS A 157 2.90 -13.36 22.89
C LYS A 157 2.39 -13.15 21.47
N TYR A 158 2.88 -12.10 20.81
CA TYR A 158 2.63 -11.88 19.40
C TYR A 158 3.42 -12.87 18.54
N PRO A 159 2.85 -13.43 17.46
CA PRO A 159 3.57 -14.37 16.60
C PRO A 159 4.87 -13.78 16.04
N ALA A 160 6.00 -14.44 16.29
CA ALA A 160 7.28 -14.09 15.68
C ALA A 160 7.37 -14.57 14.21
N LYS A 161 6.57 -15.58 13.85
CA LYS A 161 6.44 -16.16 12.51
C LYS A 161 4.95 -16.18 12.10
N THR A 162 4.69 -16.39 10.81
CA THR A 162 3.35 -16.33 10.20
C THR A 162 2.26 -16.99 11.05
N PRO A 163 1.10 -16.34 11.26
CA PRO A 163 0.67 -15.05 10.69
C PRO A 163 1.15 -13.84 11.50
N VAL A 164 2.02 -13.01 10.92
CA VAL A 164 2.50 -11.76 11.55
C VAL A 164 1.56 -10.63 11.15
N LEU A 165 0.53 -10.38 11.97
CA LEU A 165 -0.50 -9.37 11.71
C LEU A 165 -0.37 -8.10 12.54
N PHE A 166 0.55 -8.08 13.51
CA PHE A 166 0.78 -6.95 14.41
C PHE A 166 2.27 -6.56 14.43
N PRO A 167 2.64 -5.26 14.54
CA PRO A 167 4.03 -4.82 14.37
C PRO A 167 5.01 -5.37 15.42
N ARG A 168 4.59 -5.54 16.67
CA ARG A 168 5.42 -6.04 17.79
C ARG A 168 5.67 -7.55 17.77
N LYS A 169 6.42 -8.03 16.77
CA LYS A 169 6.71 -9.46 16.56
C LYS A 169 7.43 -10.10 17.75
N GLY A 170 6.88 -11.21 18.28
CA GLY A 170 7.50 -11.97 19.37
C GLY A 170 7.45 -11.31 20.75
N ALA A 171 6.93 -10.08 20.84
CA ALA A 171 6.79 -9.36 22.09
C ALA A 171 5.69 -9.98 22.96
N GLU A 172 5.78 -9.76 24.27
CA GLU A 172 4.72 -10.11 25.21
C GLU A 172 3.51 -9.20 25.02
N VAL A 173 2.33 -9.79 25.19
CA VAL A 173 1.05 -9.08 25.12
C VAL A 173 0.81 -8.47 26.50
N LEU A 174 0.58 -7.16 26.55
CA LEU A 174 0.28 -6.49 27.81
C LEU A 174 -1.10 -6.91 28.33
N GLU A 175 -1.33 -6.82 29.64
CA GLU A 175 -2.60 -7.24 30.26
C GLU A 175 -3.81 -6.49 29.67
N GLU A 176 -3.66 -5.18 29.46
CA GLU A 176 -4.68 -4.33 28.84
C GLU A 176 -4.95 -4.71 27.37
N GLU A 177 -3.93 -5.20 26.66
CA GLU A 177 -4.05 -5.65 25.27
C GLU A 177 -4.72 -7.02 25.18
N ALA A 178 -4.45 -7.91 26.14
CA ALA A 178 -5.09 -9.22 26.20
C ALA A 178 -6.62 -9.08 26.28
N LEU A 179 -7.12 -8.10 27.03
CA LEU A 179 -8.54 -7.75 27.06
C LEU A 179 -9.07 -7.36 25.68
N VAL A 180 -8.32 -6.53 24.94
CA VAL A 180 -8.70 -6.13 23.57
C VAL A 180 -8.77 -7.36 22.66
N TRP A 181 -7.80 -8.25 22.70
CA TRP A 181 -7.77 -9.44 21.84
C TRP A 181 -8.86 -10.46 22.15
N GLU A 182 -9.26 -10.59 23.42
CA GLU A 182 -10.44 -11.38 23.82
C GLU A 182 -11.74 -10.81 23.23
N GLU A 183 -11.92 -9.48 23.33
CA GLU A 183 -13.10 -8.80 22.78
C GLU A 183 -13.15 -8.87 21.25
N VAL A 184 -11.99 -8.79 20.60
CA VAL A 184 -11.83 -8.99 19.14
C VAL A 184 -12.25 -10.40 18.75
N TYR A 185 -11.77 -11.42 19.46
CA TYR A 185 -12.13 -12.81 19.19
C TYR A 185 -13.63 -13.08 19.41
N SER A 186 -14.21 -12.55 20.49
CA SER A 186 -15.67 -12.61 20.75
C SER A 186 -16.48 -11.91 19.66
N THR A 187 -16.01 -10.74 19.21
CA THR A 187 -16.65 -9.94 18.16
C THR A 187 -16.61 -10.64 16.81
N MET A 188 -15.49 -11.26 16.44
CA MET A 188 -15.36 -12.07 15.22
C MET A 188 -16.36 -13.25 15.17
N ARG A 189 -16.67 -13.83 16.33
CA ARG A 189 -17.58 -14.99 16.41
C ARG A 189 -19.06 -14.61 16.39
N THR A 190 -19.43 -13.41 16.85
CA THR A 190 -20.85 -13.13 17.19
C THR A 190 -21.40 -11.81 16.65
N PHE A 191 -20.55 -10.86 16.24
CA PHE A 191 -20.98 -9.51 15.91
C PHE A 191 -20.50 -9.07 14.53
N ALA A 192 -19.23 -9.30 14.20
CA ALA A 192 -18.70 -8.98 12.88
C ALA A 192 -19.17 -10.03 11.87
N SER A 193 -20.05 -9.61 10.96
CA SER A 193 -20.59 -10.44 9.88
C SER A 193 -20.03 -10.02 8.53
N ILE A 194 -19.91 -10.99 7.62
CA ILE A 194 -19.59 -10.73 6.22
C ILE A 194 -20.80 -11.03 5.34
N THR A 195 -20.94 -10.26 4.27
CA THR A 195 -21.96 -10.48 3.25
C THR A 195 -21.48 -11.53 2.25
N VAL A 196 -22.30 -12.54 2.00
CA VAL A 196 -22.00 -13.62 1.05
C VAL A 196 -23.16 -13.73 0.05
N GLU A 197 -22.85 -13.65 -1.23
CA GLU A 197 -23.77 -14.02 -2.30
C GLU A 197 -23.52 -15.48 -2.71
N VAL A 198 -24.57 -16.30 -2.70
CA VAL A 198 -24.49 -17.74 -2.93
C VAL A 198 -25.34 -18.11 -4.14
N HIS A 199 -24.66 -18.56 -5.19
CA HIS A 199 -25.27 -19.19 -6.36
C HIS A 199 -25.54 -20.67 -6.08
N LEU A 200 -26.55 -21.22 -6.76
CA LEU A 200 -27.12 -22.53 -6.42
C LEU A 200 -27.08 -23.45 -7.64
N GLY A 201 -26.35 -24.56 -7.52
CA GLY A 201 -26.33 -25.61 -8.54
C GLY A 201 -25.58 -25.23 -9.81
N LEU A 202 -24.54 -24.39 -9.71
CA LEU A 202 -23.71 -24.04 -10.86
C LEU A 202 -22.84 -25.23 -11.31
N SER A 203 -22.64 -25.35 -12.62
CA SER A 203 -21.60 -26.20 -13.19
C SER A 203 -20.22 -25.55 -13.06
N VAL A 204 -19.15 -26.34 -13.22
CA VAL A 204 -17.77 -25.83 -13.17
C VAL A 204 -17.52 -24.74 -14.22
N ASP A 205 -18.05 -24.89 -15.43
CA ASP A 205 -17.89 -23.90 -16.49
C ASP A 205 -18.65 -22.60 -16.19
N GLN A 206 -19.81 -22.68 -15.53
CA GLN A 206 -20.54 -21.50 -15.07
C GLN A 206 -19.80 -20.79 -13.93
N GLU A 207 -19.20 -21.53 -12.99
CA GLU A 207 -18.36 -20.95 -11.94
C GLU A 207 -17.14 -20.21 -12.53
N ARG A 208 -16.49 -20.79 -13.55
CA ARG A 208 -15.39 -20.15 -14.28
C ARG A 208 -15.81 -18.87 -14.98
N GLN A 209 -16.94 -18.90 -15.69
CA GLN A 209 -17.45 -17.74 -16.39
C GLN A 209 -17.81 -16.62 -15.41
N LEU A 210 -18.48 -16.96 -14.31
CA LEU A 210 -18.79 -16.01 -13.25
C LEU A 210 -17.54 -15.38 -12.63
N PHE A 211 -16.51 -16.20 -12.34
CA PHE A 211 -15.23 -15.70 -11.85
C PHE A 211 -14.56 -14.74 -12.85
N HIS A 212 -14.53 -15.11 -14.13
CA HIS A 212 -13.98 -14.28 -15.21
C HIS A 212 -14.69 -12.91 -15.26
N ASP A 213 -16.01 -12.92 -15.31
CA ASP A 213 -16.81 -11.72 -15.51
C ASP A 213 -16.69 -10.74 -14.34
N LEU A 214 -16.73 -11.25 -13.10
CA LEU A 214 -16.54 -10.44 -11.90
C LEU A 214 -15.16 -9.75 -11.85
N ASN A 215 -14.13 -10.39 -12.42
CA ASN A 215 -12.75 -9.88 -12.34
C ASN A 215 -12.31 -9.05 -13.55
N GLN A 216 -12.88 -9.27 -14.74
CA GLN A 216 -12.47 -8.61 -15.98
C GLN A 216 -13.40 -7.46 -16.39
N LEU A 217 -14.69 -7.54 -16.09
CA LEU A 217 -15.64 -6.48 -16.45
C LEU A 217 -15.62 -5.31 -15.44
N GLY A 218 -14.97 -5.50 -14.28
CA GLY A 218 -14.75 -4.44 -13.31
C GLY A 218 -13.69 -3.42 -13.75
N LYS A 219 -14.01 -2.13 -13.69
CA LYS A 219 -13.02 -1.06 -13.93
C LYS A 219 -12.14 -0.87 -12.70
N ARG A 220 -10.82 -0.91 -12.88
CA ARG A 220 -9.87 -0.61 -11.81
C ARG A 220 -9.94 0.88 -11.45
N VAL A 221 -9.87 1.17 -10.15
CA VAL A 221 -9.77 2.53 -9.63
C VAL A 221 -8.41 3.13 -10.04
N ASP A 222 -8.42 4.41 -10.40
CA ASP A 222 -7.18 5.15 -10.69
C ASP A 222 -6.27 5.22 -9.46
N ARG A 223 -4.94 5.18 -9.67
CA ARG A 223 -3.98 5.11 -8.57
C ARG A 223 -3.90 6.40 -7.76
N SER A 224 -4.02 7.57 -8.39
CA SER A 224 -4.01 8.86 -7.67
C SER A 224 -5.24 8.95 -6.76
N LEU A 225 -6.41 8.61 -7.31
CA LEU A 225 -7.67 8.58 -6.54
C LEU A 225 -7.61 7.57 -5.37
N ALA A 226 -7.03 6.38 -5.60
CA ALA A 226 -6.87 5.39 -4.54
C ALA A 226 -5.95 5.88 -3.41
N LEU A 227 -4.89 6.64 -3.74
CA LEU A 227 -3.98 7.24 -2.75
C LEU A 227 -4.64 8.41 -2.03
N GLU A 228 -5.40 9.25 -2.75
CA GLU A 228 -6.16 10.34 -2.16
C GLU A 228 -7.13 9.84 -1.08
N PHE A 229 -7.76 8.69 -1.29
CA PHE A 229 -8.69 8.12 -0.30
C PHE A 229 -8.01 7.24 0.76
N ASP A 230 -6.74 6.86 0.58
CA ASP A 230 -6.00 6.07 1.56
C ASP A 230 -5.60 6.91 2.77
N SER A 231 -6.55 7.04 3.69
CA SER A 231 -6.37 7.72 4.99
C SER A 231 -5.82 6.76 6.06
N SER A 232 -5.32 5.59 5.66
CA SER A 232 -4.79 4.61 6.61
C SER A 232 -3.27 4.56 6.64
N ASN A 233 -2.64 5.10 5.61
CA ASN A 233 -1.21 5.07 5.45
C ASN A 233 -0.56 6.32 6.10
N PRO A 234 0.39 6.14 7.03
CA PRO A 234 1.02 7.27 7.72
C PRO A 234 1.86 8.17 6.78
N VAL A 235 2.40 7.64 5.67
CA VAL A 235 3.10 8.48 4.68
C VAL A 235 2.11 9.35 3.90
N THR A 236 0.94 8.80 3.56
CA THR A 236 -0.10 9.59 2.89
C THR A 236 -0.68 10.65 3.82
N HIS A 237 -0.82 10.36 5.12
CA HIS A 237 -1.19 11.34 6.13
C HIS A 237 -0.17 12.48 6.21
N PHE A 238 1.11 12.15 6.39
CA PHE A 238 2.19 13.13 6.39
C PHE A 238 2.15 14.05 5.16
N ILE A 239 1.94 13.49 3.96
CA ILE A 239 1.84 14.29 2.73
C ILE A 239 0.66 15.27 2.81
N LYS A 240 -0.52 14.82 3.21
CA LYS A 240 -1.71 15.68 3.27
C LYS A 240 -1.56 16.76 4.34
N ASP A 241 -1.14 16.37 5.53
CA ASP A 241 -1.20 17.20 6.73
C ASP A 241 0.02 18.15 6.82
N GLU A 242 1.21 17.71 6.42
CA GLU A 242 2.45 18.48 6.57
C GLU A 242 2.95 19.11 5.27
N ILE A 243 2.69 18.52 4.10
CA ILE A 243 3.23 19.00 2.81
C ILE A 243 2.18 19.78 2.01
N VAL A 244 0.98 19.24 1.88
CA VAL A 244 -0.08 19.86 1.06
C VAL A 244 -0.81 20.93 1.85
N ALA A 245 -1.21 20.66 3.10
CA ALA A 245 -1.96 21.62 3.91
C ALA A 245 -1.12 22.85 4.32
N SER A 246 0.20 22.69 4.47
CA SER A 246 1.14 23.81 4.69
C SER A 246 1.38 24.65 3.43
N GLY A 247 1.03 24.14 2.26
CA GLY A 247 1.26 24.79 0.97
C GLY A 247 2.68 24.64 0.42
N LEU A 248 3.53 23.80 1.03
CA LEU A 248 4.90 23.54 0.56
C LEU A 248 4.92 23.03 -0.89
N VAL A 249 4.02 22.10 -1.24
CA VAL A 249 3.94 21.55 -2.59
C VAL A 249 2.50 21.51 -3.09
N GLN A 250 2.28 22.06 -4.28
CA GLN A 250 1.00 21.95 -4.96
C GLN A 250 0.87 20.61 -5.72
N VAL A 251 -0.29 19.98 -5.60
CA VAL A 251 -0.54 18.64 -6.13
C VAL A 251 -1.54 18.63 -7.28
N THR A 252 -1.32 17.76 -8.25
CA THR A 252 -2.25 17.46 -9.35
C THR A 252 -2.50 15.95 -9.47
N ASP A 253 -3.68 15.55 -9.95
CA ASP A 253 -3.95 14.15 -10.29
C ASP A 253 -3.42 13.77 -11.67
N LYS A 254 -3.23 14.77 -12.53
CA LYS A 254 -2.84 14.58 -13.93
C LYS A 254 -1.53 15.28 -14.20
N GLU A 255 -0.57 14.49 -14.67
CA GLU A 255 0.69 15.01 -15.16
C GLU A 255 0.50 15.56 -16.58
N PRO A 256 0.96 16.78 -16.87
CA PRO A 256 0.84 17.37 -18.20
C PRO A 256 1.70 16.58 -19.19
N ARG A 257 1.18 16.37 -20.41
CA ARG A 257 1.92 15.67 -21.47
C ARG A 257 3.05 16.54 -22.01
N ASN A 258 2.82 17.84 -22.10
CA ASN A 258 3.81 18.82 -22.53
C ASN A 258 4.32 19.61 -21.31
N TRP A 259 5.63 19.83 -21.23
CA TRP A 259 6.22 20.57 -20.11
C TRP A 259 5.91 22.07 -20.17
N SER A 260 5.54 22.60 -21.34
CA SER A 260 5.04 23.97 -21.47
C SER A 260 3.74 24.22 -20.71
N ASP A 261 2.97 23.16 -20.45
CA ASP A 261 1.69 23.20 -19.74
C ASP A 261 1.87 22.89 -18.25
N ASP A 262 3.11 22.75 -17.79
CA ASP A 262 3.45 22.49 -16.40
C ASP A 262 3.15 23.72 -15.53
N LYS A 263 2.41 23.50 -14.45
CA LYS A 263 1.98 24.54 -13.52
C LYS A 263 2.85 24.58 -12.24
N GLY A 264 4.00 23.91 -12.24
CA GLY A 264 4.82 23.76 -11.04
C GLY A 264 4.22 22.80 -10.01
N THR A 265 3.30 21.93 -10.43
CA THR A 265 2.61 20.98 -9.55
C THR A 265 3.23 19.60 -9.65
N LEU A 266 3.24 18.85 -8.55
CA LEU A 266 3.66 17.45 -8.54
C LEU A 266 2.45 16.51 -8.58
N ALA A 267 2.58 15.41 -9.34
CA ALA A 267 1.55 14.39 -9.32
C ALA A 267 1.53 13.67 -7.96
N LEU A 268 0.34 13.43 -7.38
CA LEU A 268 0.22 12.78 -6.06
C LEU A 268 0.96 11.43 -6.00
N LYS A 269 0.87 10.63 -7.09
CA LYS A 269 1.59 9.36 -7.23
C LYS A 269 3.11 9.50 -7.04
N ASP A 270 3.67 10.62 -7.50
CA ASP A 270 5.10 10.88 -7.49
C ASP A 270 5.54 11.38 -6.13
N LEU A 271 4.77 12.30 -5.53
CA LEU A 271 4.97 12.77 -4.16
C LEU A 271 4.95 11.61 -3.17
N VAL A 272 3.98 10.69 -3.31
CA VAL A 272 3.92 9.44 -2.52
C VAL A 272 5.16 8.58 -2.72
N SER A 273 5.66 8.46 -3.96
CA SER A 273 6.83 7.63 -4.24
C SER A 273 8.14 8.23 -3.74
N VAL A 274 8.29 9.56 -3.73
CA VAL A 274 9.44 10.27 -3.15
C VAL A 274 9.46 10.08 -1.65
N ASN A 275 8.35 10.36 -0.97
CA ASN A 275 8.23 10.19 0.48
C ASN A 275 8.37 8.71 0.90
N ALA A 276 7.87 7.77 0.10
CA ALA A 276 8.10 6.34 0.39
C ALA A 276 9.59 5.97 0.37
N ILE A 277 10.41 6.59 -0.48
CA ILE A 277 11.86 6.39 -0.46
C ILE A 277 12.46 7.05 0.78
N ALA A 278 12.09 8.29 1.08
CA ALA A 278 12.59 9.03 2.23
C ALA A 278 12.30 8.31 3.57
N PHE A 279 11.09 7.75 3.72
CA PHE A 279 10.70 7.04 4.94
C PHE A 279 11.13 5.58 4.97
N LEU A 280 11.03 4.84 3.86
CA LEU A 280 11.06 3.36 3.87
C LEU A 280 12.15 2.77 2.97
N ASN A 281 12.82 3.58 2.16
CA ASN A 281 13.68 3.15 1.06
C ASN A 281 12.97 2.19 0.09
N LYS A 282 11.71 2.51 -0.25
CA LYS A 282 10.87 1.74 -1.19
C LYS A 282 10.16 2.68 -2.15
N GLY A 283 9.90 2.23 -3.38
CA GLY A 283 9.12 3.00 -4.36
C GLY A 283 7.61 3.04 -4.11
N ASN A 284 7.12 2.54 -2.96
CA ASN A 284 5.72 2.56 -2.56
C ASN A 284 5.58 2.54 -1.04
N VAL A 285 4.40 2.95 -0.55
CA VAL A 285 4.09 3.08 0.88
C VAL A 285 3.67 1.77 1.55
N ALA A 286 3.83 0.62 0.88
CA ALA A 286 3.39 -0.64 1.43
C ALA A 286 4.24 -1.05 2.64
N GLY A 287 3.56 -1.30 3.76
CA GLY A 287 4.17 -1.67 5.03
C GLY A 287 4.69 -0.48 5.84
N ALA A 288 4.32 0.75 5.50
CA ALA A 288 4.51 1.90 6.38
C ALA A 288 3.65 1.73 7.65
N THR A 289 4.22 2.03 8.81
CA THR A 289 3.53 2.04 10.11
C THR A 289 3.81 3.35 10.83
N PRO A 290 2.91 3.84 11.69
CA PRO A 290 3.13 5.11 12.41
C PRO A 290 4.44 5.12 13.21
N ALA A 291 4.72 4.03 13.94
CA ALA A 291 5.98 3.85 14.68
C ALA A 291 7.26 3.95 13.81
N LEU A 292 7.16 3.75 12.49
CA LEU A 292 8.29 3.89 11.57
C LEU A 292 8.35 5.30 10.95
N VAL A 293 7.20 5.92 10.70
CA VAL A 293 7.07 7.18 9.96
C VAL A 293 7.17 8.38 10.89
N GLU A 294 6.42 8.41 12.00
CA GLU A 294 6.32 9.56 12.91
C GLU A 294 7.69 10.01 13.43
N PRO A 295 8.60 9.12 13.89
CA PRO A 295 9.92 9.57 14.37
C PRO A 295 10.82 10.16 13.28
N ARG A 296 10.42 10.06 12.01
CA ARG A 296 11.18 10.51 10.84
C ARG A 296 10.57 11.75 10.18
N GLN A 297 9.37 12.16 10.59
CA GLN A 297 8.60 13.20 9.89
C GLN A 297 9.36 14.52 9.84
N GLU A 298 9.90 14.98 10.96
CA GLU A 298 10.64 16.25 11.05
C GLU A 298 11.82 16.30 10.06
N ILE A 299 12.57 15.20 9.94
CA ILE A 299 13.70 15.10 9.02
C ILE A 299 13.24 15.13 7.56
N VAL A 300 12.13 14.45 7.23
CA VAL A 300 11.58 14.45 5.88
C VAL A 300 10.92 15.79 5.55
N LEU A 301 10.38 16.50 6.54
CA LEU A 301 9.85 17.84 6.38
C LEU A 301 10.97 18.83 6.04
N ARG A 302 12.09 18.81 6.78
CA ARG A 302 13.28 19.62 6.47
C ARG A 302 13.80 19.40 5.04
N MET A 303 13.73 18.17 4.53
CA MET A 303 14.06 17.89 3.13
C MET A 303 13.15 18.66 2.16
N TRP A 304 11.84 18.69 2.43
CA TRP A 304 10.89 19.41 1.57
C TRP A 304 11.04 20.92 1.66
N GLU A 305 11.25 21.47 2.87
CA GLU A 305 11.50 22.90 3.07
C GLU A 305 12.69 23.38 2.23
N VAL A 306 13.81 22.64 2.26
CA VAL A 306 14.99 22.97 1.44
C VAL A 306 14.72 22.81 -0.05
N ILE A 307 14.01 21.76 -0.48
CA ILE A 307 13.68 21.55 -1.90
C ILE A 307 12.82 22.69 -2.44
N THR A 308 11.86 23.18 -1.64
CA THR A 308 10.96 24.27 -2.05
C THR A 308 11.65 25.62 -2.15
N ASP A 309 12.79 25.79 -1.48
CA ASP A 309 13.61 27.00 -1.53
C ASP A 309 14.59 27.01 -2.72
N VAL A 310 14.73 25.90 -3.46
CA VAL A 310 15.58 25.85 -4.65
C VAL A 310 14.93 26.61 -5.81
N ASP A 311 15.74 27.45 -6.49
CA ASP A 311 15.31 28.24 -7.63
C ASP A 311 14.53 27.43 -8.69
N HIS A 312 13.44 28.03 -9.17
CA HIS A 312 12.55 27.50 -10.19
C HIS A 312 11.73 26.26 -9.82
N PHE A 313 11.89 25.70 -8.62
CA PHE A 313 11.03 24.63 -8.15
C PHE A 313 9.62 25.17 -7.83
N GLY A 314 8.57 24.43 -8.22
CA GLY A 314 7.19 24.83 -7.94
C GLY A 314 6.65 25.99 -8.79
N GLU A 315 7.46 26.58 -9.68
CA GLU A 315 7.03 27.65 -10.57
C GLU A 315 6.27 27.15 -11.81
N GLU A 316 5.56 28.03 -12.50
CA GLU A 316 5.04 27.74 -13.84
C GLU A 316 6.19 27.35 -14.78
N ARG A 317 5.98 26.26 -15.53
CA ARG A 317 6.98 25.61 -16.41
C ARG A 317 8.26 25.18 -15.67
N ALA A 318 8.18 24.84 -14.38
CA ALA A 318 9.32 24.37 -13.59
C ALA A 318 10.10 23.24 -14.29
N LYS A 319 9.42 22.28 -14.92
CA LYS A 319 10.08 21.18 -15.65
C LYS A 319 10.98 21.62 -16.81
N GLU A 320 10.78 22.82 -17.37
CA GLU A 320 11.66 23.37 -18.43
C GLU A 320 12.77 24.27 -17.88
N LYS A 321 12.65 24.70 -16.61
CA LYS A 321 13.60 25.59 -15.95
C LYS A 321 14.63 24.80 -15.14
N THR A 322 14.20 23.72 -14.50
CA THR A 322 15.02 22.94 -13.57
C THR A 322 14.78 21.45 -13.69
N VAL A 323 15.87 20.67 -13.62
CA VAL A 323 15.77 19.21 -13.56
C VAL A 323 15.19 18.72 -12.24
N LEU A 324 15.22 19.54 -11.18
CA LEU A 324 14.69 19.21 -9.85
C LEU A 324 13.18 18.92 -9.88
N ALA A 325 12.45 19.55 -10.80
CA ALA A 325 11.02 19.32 -11.00
C ALA A 325 10.69 17.91 -11.53
N GLN A 326 11.69 17.12 -11.94
CA GLN A 326 11.50 15.74 -12.36
C GLN A 326 11.48 14.78 -11.16
N PRO A 327 10.47 13.90 -11.02
CA PRO A 327 10.34 13.04 -9.85
C PRO A 327 11.53 12.13 -9.56
N VAL A 328 12.34 11.77 -10.57
CA VAL A 328 13.53 10.94 -10.38
C VAL A 328 14.66 11.66 -9.63
N VAL A 329 14.78 12.98 -9.79
CA VAL A 329 15.74 13.81 -9.05
C VAL A 329 15.31 13.92 -7.59
N LEU A 330 14.04 14.17 -7.33
CA LEU A 330 13.47 14.17 -5.98
C LEU A 330 13.65 12.82 -5.27
N LYS A 331 13.49 11.71 -6.01
CA LYS A 331 13.77 10.35 -5.48
C LYS A 331 15.25 10.16 -5.14
N ALA A 332 16.16 10.77 -5.90
CA ALA A 332 17.59 10.72 -5.61
C ALA A 332 17.89 11.44 -4.29
N ILE A 333 17.37 12.65 -4.09
CA ILE A 333 17.52 13.41 -2.84
C ILE A 333 16.93 12.62 -1.66
N ALA A 334 15.69 12.13 -1.80
CA ALA A 334 15.05 11.29 -0.78
C ALA A 334 15.87 10.05 -0.43
N LYS A 335 16.55 9.45 -1.40
CA LYS A 335 17.44 8.31 -1.18
C LYS A 335 18.68 8.70 -0.36
N LEU A 336 19.28 9.86 -0.62
CA LEU A 336 20.41 10.39 0.16
C LEU A 336 20.01 10.62 1.62
N ILE A 337 18.87 11.29 1.85
CA ILE A 337 18.33 11.53 3.19
C ILE A 337 18.14 10.21 3.94
N TYR A 338 17.54 9.20 3.29
CA TYR A 338 17.38 7.89 3.90
C TYR A 338 18.74 7.25 4.25
N ASP A 339 19.72 7.32 3.34
CA ASP A 339 21.04 6.73 3.55
C ASP A 339 21.79 7.35 4.72
N PHE A 340 21.67 8.66 4.90
CA PHE A 340 22.38 9.38 5.95
C PHE A 340 21.67 9.30 7.32
N LYS A 341 20.32 9.27 7.35
CA LYS A 341 19.58 9.33 8.62
C LYS A 341 18.99 8.01 9.08
N PHE A 342 18.58 7.13 8.17
CA PHE A 342 17.71 5.99 8.53
C PHE A 342 18.24 4.62 8.12
N ASN A 343 19.23 4.58 7.24
CA ASN A 343 19.85 3.33 6.82
C ASN A 343 20.60 2.71 8.01
N ARG A 344 20.39 1.40 8.23
CA ARG A 344 21.08 0.66 9.29
C ARG A 344 22.60 0.60 9.08
N ARG A 345 23.04 0.77 7.84
CA ARG A 345 24.45 0.86 7.43
C ARG A 345 24.83 2.28 7.05
N ARG A 346 24.21 3.29 7.68
CA ARG A 346 24.58 4.69 7.47
C ARG A 346 26.06 4.89 7.86
N PRO A 347 26.77 5.82 7.20
CA PRO A 347 28.14 6.13 7.60
C PRO A 347 28.15 6.77 9.00
N ASP A 348 29.29 6.68 9.70
CA ASP A 348 29.44 7.23 11.06
C ASP A 348 29.25 8.75 11.09
N ASN A 349 29.68 9.44 10.03
CA ASN A 349 29.45 10.86 9.80
C ASN A 349 28.11 11.17 9.11
N GLY A 350 27.13 10.25 9.15
CA GLY A 350 25.87 10.40 8.41
C GLY A 350 25.07 11.64 8.81
N ASP A 351 25.11 12.05 10.07
CA ASP A 351 24.43 13.28 10.51
C ASP A 351 25.10 14.54 9.92
N GLU A 352 26.44 14.57 9.84
CA GLU A 352 27.18 15.66 9.19
C GLU A 352 26.94 15.70 7.67
N GLN A 353 26.91 14.54 7.01
CA GLN A 353 26.60 14.46 5.58
C GLN A 353 25.16 14.88 5.27
N PHE A 354 24.23 14.63 6.19
CA PHE A 354 22.85 15.09 6.06
C PHE A 354 22.76 16.60 6.16
N ASP A 355 23.39 17.23 7.15
CA ASP A 355 23.34 18.69 7.28
C ASP A 355 24.07 19.35 6.09
N LYS A 356 25.21 18.81 5.67
CA LYS A 356 25.92 19.26 4.45
C LYS A 356 25.09 19.12 3.18
N LEU A 357 24.29 18.05 3.05
CA LEU A 357 23.36 17.89 1.94
C LEU A 357 22.30 18.98 1.95
N LEU A 358 21.67 19.25 3.10
CA LEU A 358 20.62 20.27 3.19
C LEU A 358 21.16 21.68 2.95
N GLU A 359 22.33 22.01 3.49
CA GLU A 359 22.98 23.30 3.29
C GLU A 359 23.44 23.50 1.84
N GLY A 360 23.94 22.45 1.18
CA GLY A 360 24.47 22.55 -0.17
C GLY A 360 23.43 22.41 -1.29
N LEU A 361 22.22 21.90 -1.00
CA LEU A 361 21.18 21.69 -2.01
C LEU A 361 20.79 22.97 -2.77
N PRO A 362 20.56 24.13 -2.13
CA PRO A 362 20.27 25.39 -2.81
C PRO A 362 21.38 25.84 -3.78
N ASP A 363 22.63 25.47 -3.51
CA ASP A 363 23.78 25.86 -4.32
C ASP A 363 24.04 24.92 -5.51
N VAL A 364 23.29 23.81 -5.63
CA VAL A 364 23.41 22.89 -6.77
C VAL A 364 22.78 23.52 -8.02
N ASP A 365 23.53 23.57 -9.11
CA ASP A 365 23.01 23.97 -10.42
C ASP A 365 22.08 22.89 -11.01
N PHE A 366 20.79 23.00 -10.70
CA PHE A 366 19.75 22.14 -11.28
C PHE A 366 19.28 22.60 -12.68
N SER A 367 19.96 23.53 -13.34
CA SER A 367 19.63 23.89 -14.70
C SER A 367 19.86 22.72 -15.67
N HIS A 368 19.12 22.69 -16.77
CA HIS A 368 19.32 21.68 -17.80
C HIS A 368 20.68 21.81 -18.50
N ALA A 369 21.33 22.97 -18.44
CA ALA A 369 22.61 23.22 -19.09
C ALA A 369 23.79 22.57 -18.37
N ASN A 370 23.66 22.29 -17.07
CA ASN A 370 24.73 21.73 -16.26
C ASN A 370 25.25 20.40 -16.85
N PRO A 371 26.54 20.32 -17.23
CA PRO A 371 27.11 19.16 -17.90
C PRO A 371 27.16 17.91 -17.01
N VAL A 372 27.07 18.05 -15.68
CA VAL A 372 26.99 16.92 -14.73
C VAL A 372 25.86 15.95 -15.09
N TRP A 373 24.69 16.47 -15.47
CA TRP A 373 23.54 15.65 -15.81
C TRP A 373 23.74 14.83 -17.10
N ARG A 374 24.67 15.24 -17.95
CA ARG A 374 24.97 14.66 -19.27
C ARG A 374 26.26 13.87 -19.29
N PHE A 375 26.84 13.56 -18.12
CA PHE A 375 28.15 12.93 -18.00
C PHE A 375 28.35 11.73 -18.94
N TYR A 376 27.37 10.83 -19.04
CA TYR A 376 27.46 9.64 -19.88
C TYR A 376 27.33 9.91 -21.39
N GLU A 377 26.77 11.04 -21.80
CA GLU A 377 26.72 11.47 -23.21
C GLU A 377 28.02 12.14 -23.67
N LEU A 378 28.77 12.71 -22.72
CA LEU A 378 30.01 13.44 -22.98
C LEU A 378 31.20 12.49 -23.12
N SER A 379 32.06 12.76 -24.10
CA SER A 379 33.37 12.12 -24.24
C SER A 379 34.32 12.53 -23.11
N GLU A 380 35.39 11.76 -22.91
CA GLU A 380 36.42 12.08 -21.91
C GLU A 380 37.01 13.49 -22.08
N ARG A 381 37.22 13.92 -23.33
CA ARG A 381 37.73 15.27 -23.63
C ARG A 381 36.75 16.36 -23.24
N GLU A 382 35.47 16.15 -23.50
CA GLU A 382 34.40 17.09 -23.12
C GLU A 382 34.25 17.14 -21.59
N ARG A 383 34.34 16.01 -20.90
CA ARG A 383 34.30 15.97 -19.42
C ARG A 383 35.46 16.76 -18.80
N ILE A 384 36.65 16.72 -19.40
CA ILE A 384 37.79 17.53 -18.96
C ILE A 384 37.54 19.02 -19.22
N SER A 385 37.06 19.39 -20.41
CA SER A 385 36.80 20.80 -20.73
C SER A 385 35.69 21.42 -19.87
N GLU A 386 34.70 20.62 -19.49
CA GLU A 386 33.59 21.03 -18.61
C GLU A 386 33.95 20.92 -17.12
N GLY A 387 35.16 20.46 -16.77
CA GLY A 387 35.61 20.39 -15.37
C GLY A 387 34.96 19.29 -14.52
N ILE A 388 34.32 18.29 -15.15
CA ILE A 388 33.58 17.22 -14.46
C ILE A 388 34.26 15.85 -14.55
N ALA A 389 35.53 15.79 -15.00
CA ALA A 389 36.26 14.53 -15.16
C ALA A 389 36.29 13.68 -13.88
N GLU A 390 36.47 14.33 -12.72
CA GLU A 390 36.57 13.68 -11.40
C GLU A 390 35.25 13.03 -10.93
N LEU A 391 34.11 13.36 -11.54
CA LEU A 391 32.81 12.76 -11.23
C LEU A 391 32.82 11.24 -11.45
N ILE A 392 33.71 10.72 -12.31
CA ILE A 392 33.87 9.29 -12.55
C ILE A 392 34.19 8.50 -11.27
N HIS A 393 34.80 9.14 -10.27
CA HIS A 393 35.14 8.49 -9.00
C HIS A 393 33.90 8.21 -8.14
N TYR A 394 32.83 8.97 -8.33
CA TYR A 394 31.55 8.80 -7.66
C TYR A 394 30.66 7.81 -8.41
N LEU A 395 30.70 7.86 -9.73
CA LEU A 395 29.86 7.03 -10.59
C LEU A 395 30.39 5.59 -10.70
N PRO A 396 29.54 4.59 -10.90
CA PRO A 396 29.99 3.21 -11.07
C PRO A 396 30.83 3.06 -12.37
N ASN A 397 31.76 2.08 -12.41
CA ASN A 397 32.72 1.92 -13.51
C ASN A 397 32.03 1.57 -14.84
N ASP A 398 32.49 2.13 -15.95
CA ASP A 398 31.97 1.86 -17.30
C ASP A 398 32.35 0.42 -17.73
N ASP A 399 31.47 -0.53 -17.46
CA ASP A 399 31.64 -1.96 -17.73
C ASP A 399 30.94 -2.39 -19.04
N GLY A 400 30.61 -1.43 -19.91
CA GLY A 400 29.90 -1.68 -21.17
C GLY A 400 28.40 -1.95 -20.99
N ALA A 401 27.86 -1.86 -19.78
CA ALA A 401 26.42 -1.83 -19.55
C ALA A 401 25.87 -0.44 -19.91
N ASN A 402 24.76 -0.38 -20.66
CA ASN A 402 24.11 0.89 -20.96
C ASN A 402 23.58 1.53 -19.66
N ARG A 403 24.23 2.59 -19.20
CA ARG A 403 23.88 3.37 -17.99
C ARG A 403 23.33 4.75 -18.34
N ASP A 404 22.60 4.81 -19.43
CA ASP A 404 21.90 6.01 -19.88
C ASP A 404 20.87 6.47 -18.83
N PRO A 405 21.12 7.59 -18.12
CA PRO A 405 20.17 8.13 -17.16
C PRO A 405 19.00 8.85 -17.84
N GLY A 406 19.10 9.15 -19.14
CA GLY A 406 18.19 9.96 -19.90
C GLY A 406 18.91 10.77 -20.99
N SER A 407 18.14 11.50 -21.78
CA SER A 407 18.66 12.21 -22.94
C SER A 407 18.60 13.73 -22.79
N TYR A 408 19.62 14.41 -23.32
CA TYR A 408 19.60 15.86 -23.50
C TYR A 408 19.17 16.23 -24.92
N GLN A 409 18.00 16.87 -25.05
CA GLN A 409 17.43 17.25 -26.34
C GLN A 409 16.80 18.65 -26.26
N ASP A 410 17.02 19.47 -27.28
CA ASP A 410 16.47 20.83 -27.38
C ASP A 410 16.75 21.73 -26.16
N GLY A 411 17.94 21.57 -25.56
CA GLY A 411 18.33 22.34 -24.37
C GLY A 411 17.75 21.81 -23.05
N LEU A 412 17.03 20.69 -23.08
CA LEU A 412 16.36 20.10 -21.92
C LEU A 412 16.90 18.70 -21.62
N MET A 413 17.36 18.52 -20.39
CA MET A 413 17.68 17.19 -19.85
C MET A 413 16.41 16.46 -19.41
N ARG A 414 16.14 15.28 -20.00
CA ARG A 414 14.99 14.43 -19.68
C ARG A 414 15.47 13.08 -19.16
N PHE A 415 15.24 12.81 -17.89
CA PHE A 415 15.63 11.53 -17.30
C PHE A 415 14.65 10.40 -17.68
N GLY A 416 15.17 9.18 -17.77
CA GLY A 416 14.41 8.01 -18.21
C GLY A 416 13.35 7.52 -17.20
N ALA A 417 12.38 6.76 -17.70
CA ALA A 417 11.27 6.24 -16.90
C ALA A 417 11.66 5.11 -15.91
N LYS A 418 12.86 4.52 -16.05
CA LYS A 418 13.37 3.46 -15.16
C LYS A 418 14.03 4.05 -13.91
N HIS A 419 13.24 4.71 -13.07
CA HIS A 419 13.78 5.52 -11.97
C HIS A 419 14.69 4.72 -11.02
N ASN A 420 14.43 3.43 -10.77
CA ASN A 420 15.21 2.60 -9.85
C ASN A 420 16.69 2.46 -10.23
N ASP A 421 16.99 2.50 -11.52
CA ASP A 421 18.37 2.38 -12.02
C ASP A 421 19.03 3.77 -12.11
N ILE A 422 18.22 4.82 -12.23
CA ILE A 422 18.65 6.18 -12.56
C ILE A 422 18.86 7.06 -11.32
N PHE A 423 17.91 7.06 -10.37
CA PHE A 423 18.03 7.91 -9.17
C PHE A 423 19.30 7.63 -8.35
N PRO A 424 19.85 6.38 -8.29
CA PRO A 424 21.13 6.16 -7.63
C PRO A 424 22.29 6.90 -8.30
N LEU A 425 22.28 7.03 -9.64
CA LEU A 425 23.31 7.76 -10.39
C LEU A 425 23.17 9.27 -10.17
N ILE A 426 21.94 9.79 -10.24
CA ILE A 426 21.65 11.20 -9.95
C ILE A 426 22.05 11.55 -8.51
N GLY A 427 21.82 10.64 -7.56
CA GLY A 427 22.25 10.85 -6.17
C GLY A 427 23.78 11.01 -6.05
N ASP A 428 24.57 10.30 -6.84
CA ASP A 428 26.03 10.45 -6.85
C ASP A 428 26.49 11.72 -7.56
N MET A 429 25.77 12.13 -8.60
CA MET A 429 25.98 13.44 -9.23
C MET A 429 25.73 14.59 -8.24
N ILE A 430 24.69 14.49 -7.42
CA ILE A 430 24.42 15.46 -6.33
C ILE A 430 25.51 15.39 -5.26
N ARG A 431 25.94 14.17 -4.85
CA ARG A 431 27.04 14.01 -3.90
C ARG A 431 28.31 14.71 -4.35
N TRP A 432 28.70 14.53 -5.61
CA TRP A 432 29.90 15.16 -6.15
C TRP A 432 29.79 16.69 -6.15
N GLN A 433 28.66 17.24 -6.60
CA GLN A 433 28.45 18.70 -6.64
C GLN A 433 28.52 19.35 -5.26
N ILE A 434 27.99 18.69 -4.22
CA ILE A 434 28.01 19.19 -2.83
C ILE A 434 29.32 18.81 -2.11
N GLY A 435 30.09 17.86 -2.65
CA GLY A 435 31.28 17.30 -2.00
C GLY A 435 30.95 16.39 -0.82
N LEU A 436 29.85 15.65 -0.89
CA LEU A 436 29.51 14.56 0.06
C LEU A 436 30.41 13.35 -0.17
N ASP A 437 30.44 12.40 0.75
CA ASP A 437 31.28 11.21 0.58
C ASP A 437 30.71 10.30 -0.52
N SER A 438 31.62 9.73 -1.33
CA SER A 438 31.28 8.73 -2.34
C SER A 438 30.74 7.45 -1.68
N ARG A 439 29.77 6.80 -2.34
CA ARG A 439 29.26 5.48 -1.91
C ARG A 439 30.31 4.37 -1.94
N LYS A 440 31.45 4.59 -2.61
CA LYS A 440 32.54 3.62 -2.73
C LYS A 440 33.49 3.62 -1.54
N ASN A 441 33.43 4.65 -0.68
CA ASN A 441 34.31 4.80 0.47
C ASN A 441 33.73 4.18 1.74
#